data_AF-A0A537S2M1-F1
#
_entry.id   AF-A0A537S2M1-F1
#
_cell.length_a   1.000
_cell.length_b   1.000
_cell.length_c   1.000
_cell.angle_alpha   90.00
_cell.angle_beta   90.00
_cell.angle_gamma   90.00
#
_symmetry.space_group_name_H-M   'P 1'
#
loop_
_entity.id
_entity.type
_entity.pdbx_description
1 polymer ?
#
loop_
_entity_poly.entity_id
_entity_poly.type
_entity_poly.pdbx_seq_one_letter_code
_entity_poly.pdbx_strand_id
1 'polypeptide(L)'
;MTTRRELLGQAAGALAGIAFTGCGLTRGAAAQTPGQARRREVVVAGKRVTTVDIHAHCHIPDALELAGQKVRFPKLVITPERIKVMDEQGIDIEALSINPNFWDKAERDLQAQIVKLQNEKVAEICGKTPDRFVGLASVALAYPDLAAEQLQDAVKRLGMRGALIGGSVNGTELSDPKLNPFWANAEELGIVIFIHPQGTPELEASGRLKGGGGLENVIGNPLETTIALSHLIFEGTLDRFPGLKICGAHAGGYLPSYPDRMDAMCANRPDQCTVALKKKPS
;
A
#
# COMPACT_ATOMS: atom_id res chain seq x y z
N MET A 1 20.41 21.48 39.78
CA MET A 1 19.23 21.42 38.89
C MET A 1 19.64 22.04 37.57
N THR A 2 19.89 21.21 36.57
CA THR A 2 20.34 21.62 35.23
C THR A 2 19.23 21.29 34.25
N THR A 3 18.80 22.28 33.47
CA THR A 3 17.61 22.18 32.60
C THR A 3 17.97 21.55 31.25
N ARG A 4 16.98 20.93 30.59
CA ARG A 4 17.10 20.16 29.33
C ARG A 4 17.69 20.94 28.12
N ARG A 5 18.04 22.22 28.25
CA ARG A 5 18.57 23.06 27.17
C ARG A 5 20.09 23.08 27.04
N GLU A 6 20.84 22.59 28.02
CA GLU A 6 22.32 22.64 28.00
C GLU A 6 22.98 21.35 27.48
N LEU A 7 22.21 20.30 27.19
CA LEU A 7 22.75 19.01 26.75
C LEU A 7 22.94 18.87 25.22
N LEU A 8 22.77 19.94 24.44
CA LEU A 8 22.89 19.92 22.97
C LEU A 8 24.07 20.76 22.44
N GLY A 9 25.00 21.17 23.32
CA GLY A 9 26.12 22.05 22.95
C GLY A 9 27.41 21.38 22.46
N GLN A 10 27.54 20.06 22.51
CA GLN A 10 28.82 19.39 22.15
C GLN A 10 28.60 18.04 21.44
N ALA A 11 28.35 18.10 20.14
CA ALA A 11 28.67 17.05 19.16
C ALA A 11 28.50 17.60 17.73
N ALA A 12 29.34 18.57 17.36
CA ALA A 12 29.51 18.95 15.97
C ALA A 12 30.42 17.91 15.30
N GLY A 13 29.84 16.95 14.57
CA GLY A 13 30.60 15.93 13.86
C GLY A 13 29.72 15.05 12.97
N ALA A 14 29.56 15.48 11.71
CA ALA A 14 29.13 14.72 10.54
C ALA A 14 27.87 13.84 10.64
N LEU A 15 26.72 14.35 10.17
CA LEU A 15 25.67 13.50 9.60
C LEU A 15 25.08 14.15 8.34
N ALA A 16 25.26 13.43 7.23
CA ALA A 16 24.70 13.70 5.92
C ALA A 16 23.16 13.79 5.99
N GLY A 17 22.61 14.70 5.19
CA GLY A 17 21.20 15.07 5.20
C GLY A 17 20.27 13.91 4.91
N ILE A 18 19.33 13.67 5.82
CA ILE A 18 18.07 13.00 5.57
C ILE A 18 17.00 14.10 5.59
N ALA A 19 16.47 14.43 4.41
CA ALA A 19 15.34 15.33 4.27
C ALA A 19 14.05 14.49 4.21
N PHE A 20 13.24 14.57 5.27
CA PHE A 20 11.87 14.06 5.26
C PHE A 20 11.02 14.90 4.29
N THR A 21 10.24 14.22 3.44
CA THR A 21 9.30 14.80 2.48
C THR A 21 8.16 15.50 3.23
N GLY A 22 8.20 16.82 3.26
CA GLY A 22 7.06 17.66 3.65
C GLY A 22 6.30 18.12 2.40
N CYS A 23 5.00 17.82 2.35
CA CYS A 23 4.06 18.48 1.45
C CYS A 23 4.10 20.00 1.68
N GLY A 24 4.49 20.75 0.65
CA GLY A 24 4.26 22.18 0.56
C GLY A 24 5.45 23.08 0.91
N LEU A 25 6.44 23.18 0.02
CA LEU A 25 7.28 24.37 -0.11
C LEU A 25 7.54 24.62 -1.60
N THR A 26 6.86 25.63 -2.15
CA THR A 26 7.19 26.23 -3.44
C THR A 26 8.58 26.84 -3.35
N ARG A 27 9.58 26.20 -3.97
CA ARG A 27 10.90 26.81 -4.17
C ARG A 27 10.89 27.59 -5.48
N GLY A 28 11.33 28.84 -5.38
CA GLY A 28 11.33 29.85 -6.44
C GLY A 28 12.06 29.40 -7.70
N ALA A 29 11.50 29.79 -8.84
CA ALA A 29 11.97 29.49 -10.18
C ALA A 29 13.35 30.11 -10.43
N ALA A 30 14.35 29.26 -10.69
CA ALA A 30 15.50 29.65 -11.48
C ALA A 30 15.15 29.37 -12.95
N ALA A 31 15.12 30.43 -13.77
CA ALA A 31 14.86 30.32 -15.20
C ALA A 31 15.98 29.50 -15.87
N GLN A 32 15.62 28.36 -16.46
CA GLN A 32 16.46 27.63 -17.41
C GLN A 32 15.76 27.60 -18.77
N THR A 33 16.54 27.83 -19.81
CA THR A 33 16.21 27.74 -21.24
C THR A 33 15.40 26.47 -21.55
N PRO A 34 14.40 26.48 -22.46
CA PRO A 34 13.53 25.33 -22.70
C PRO A 34 14.25 24.24 -23.52
N GLY A 35 15.18 23.54 -22.87
CA GLY A 35 15.50 22.16 -23.18
C GLY A 35 14.55 21.26 -22.39
N GLN A 36 14.11 20.16 -22.98
CA GLN A 36 13.25 19.16 -22.32
C GLN A 36 13.83 18.86 -20.94
N ALA A 37 13.12 19.24 -19.87
CA ALA A 37 13.62 19.10 -18.51
C ALA A 37 14.04 17.64 -18.29
N ARG A 38 15.33 17.42 -18.04
CA ARG A 38 15.87 16.08 -17.88
C ARG A 38 15.27 15.49 -16.59
N ARG A 39 14.71 14.28 -16.67
CA ARG A 39 14.18 13.52 -15.52
C ARG A 39 15.20 13.56 -14.38
N ARG A 40 14.74 13.87 -13.16
CA ARG A 40 15.58 13.78 -11.97
C ARG A 40 16.01 12.34 -11.76
N GLU A 41 17.30 12.10 -11.64
CA GLU A 41 17.86 10.78 -11.34
C GLU A 41 18.11 10.65 -9.83
N VAL A 42 17.80 9.48 -9.27
CA VAL A 42 18.14 9.15 -7.87
C VAL A 42 19.42 8.32 -7.84
N VAL A 43 20.37 8.75 -7.01
CA VAL A 43 21.70 8.15 -6.89
C VAL A 43 21.94 7.74 -5.44
N VAL A 44 22.27 6.48 -5.21
CA VAL A 44 22.62 5.91 -3.90
C VAL A 44 24.05 5.39 -3.97
N ALA A 45 24.91 5.86 -3.06
CA ALA A 45 26.34 5.51 -3.04
C ALA A 45 27.04 5.67 -4.42
N GLY A 46 26.72 6.76 -5.13
CA GLY A 46 27.31 7.08 -6.44
C GLY A 46 26.74 6.29 -7.63
N LYS A 47 25.75 5.41 -7.43
CA LYS A 47 25.10 4.63 -8.49
C LYS A 47 23.65 5.06 -8.69
N ARG A 48 23.23 5.27 -9.94
CA ARG A 48 21.81 5.47 -10.28
C ARG A 48 21.01 4.24 -9.86
N VAL A 49 19.93 4.45 -9.13
CA VAL A 49 18.96 3.40 -8.78
C VAL A 49 17.64 3.64 -9.50
N THR A 50 16.93 2.56 -9.82
CA THR A 50 15.55 2.68 -10.32
C THR A 50 14.61 2.93 -9.16
N THR A 51 13.76 3.94 -9.26
CA THR A 51 12.77 4.29 -8.26
C THR A 51 11.38 3.82 -8.69
N VAL A 52 10.77 2.99 -7.85
CA VAL A 52 9.41 2.51 -8.04
C VAL A 52 8.55 3.03 -6.90
N ASP A 53 7.55 3.85 -7.21
CA ASP A 53 6.51 4.22 -6.26
C ASP A 53 5.40 3.17 -6.30
N ILE A 54 5.33 2.34 -5.25
CA ILE A 54 4.32 1.28 -5.13
C ILE A 54 2.97 1.81 -4.62
N HIS A 55 2.96 2.99 -3.99
CA HIS A 55 1.77 3.58 -3.36
C HIS A 55 1.14 4.64 -4.26
N ALA A 56 1.01 4.32 -5.55
CA ALA A 56 0.52 5.23 -6.57
C ALA A 56 -0.97 4.98 -6.87
N HIS A 57 -1.84 5.80 -6.27
CA HIS A 57 -3.27 5.70 -6.50
C HIS A 57 -3.70 6.32 -7.83
N CYS A 58 -4.73 5.72 -8.44
CA CYS A 58 -5.44 6.26 -9.58
C CYS A 58 -6.97 6.07 -9.45
N HIS A 59 -7.72 6.86 -10.20
CA HIS A 59 -9.17 6.74 -10.33
C HIS A 59 -9.55 6.41 -11.77
N ILE A 60 -10.50 5.49 -11.90
CA ILE A 60 -11.16 5.16 -13.17
C ILE A 60 -12.60 5.70 -13.09
N PRO A 61 -12.92 6.84 -13.74
CA PRO A 61 -14.23 7.47 -13.63
C PRO A 61 -15.41 6.53 -13.96
N ASP A 62 -15.30 5.76 -15.04
CA ASP A 62 -16.36 4.83 -15.48
C ASP A 62 -16.65 3.74 -14.41
N ALA A 63 -15.60 3.25 -13.74
CA ALA A 63 -15.75 2.27 -12.66
C ALA A 63 -16.35 2.88 -11.39
N LEU A 64 -15.99 4.14 -11.08
CA LEU A 64 -16.61 4.87 -9.97
C LEU A 64 -18.10 5.10 -10.26
N GLU A 65 -18.46 5.50 -11.48
CA GLU A 65 -19.85 5.68 -11.90
C GLU A 65 -20.65 4.37 -11.79
N LEU A 66 -20.09 3.26 -12.28
CA LEU A 66 -20.69 1.93 -12.14
C LEU A 66 -20.90 1.53 -10.67
N ALA A 67 -20.00 1.95 -9.78
CA ALA A 67 -20.12 1.77 -8.33
C ALA A 67 -21.07 2.78 -7.65
N GLY A 68 -21.76 3.65 -8.41
CA GLY A 68 -22.63 4.69 -7.87
C GLY A 68 -21.89 5.83 -7.17
N GLN A 69 -20.60 6.02 -7.51
CA GLN A 69 -19.71 7.00 -6.91
C GLN A 69 -19.30 8.10 -7.88
N LYS A 70 -18.71 9.17 -7.33
CA LYS A 70 -18.15 10.29 -8.09
C LYS A 70 -16.66 10.40 -7.81
N VAL A 71 -15.92 10.96 -8.76
CA VAL A 71 -14.51 11.31 -8.57
C VAL A 71 -14.38 12.36 -7.46
N ARG A 72 -13.89 11.94 -6.29
CA ARG A 72 -13.64 12.84 -5.14
C ARG A 72 -12.31 13.59 -5.23
N PHE A 73 -11.32 12.95 -5.86
CA PHE A 73 -9.96 13.48 -6.01
C PHE A 73 -9.59 13.51 -7.49
N PRO A 74 -9.84 14.63 -8.19
CA PRO A 74 -9.56 14.75 -9.62
C PRO A 74 -8.10 14.50 -9.99
N LYS A 75 -7.16 14.80 -9.08
CA LYS A 75 -5.72 14.56 -9.26
C LYS A 75 -5.35 13.08 -9.39
N LEU A 76 -6.22 12.16 -8.98
CA LEU A 76 -6.01 10.72 -9.13
C LEU A 76 -6.43 10.21 -10.51
N VAL A 77 -7.13 11.01 -11.32
CA VAL A 77 -7.35 10.67 -12.73
C VAL A 77 -6.03 10.88 -13.48
N ILE A 78 -5.58 9.86 -14.21
CA ILE A 78 -4.30 9.90 -14.91
C ILE A 78 -4.38 10.90 -16.06
N THR A 79 -3.48 11.88 -16.04
CA THR A 79 -3.30 12.90 -17.07
C THR A 79 -1.81 13.02 -17.40
N PRO A 80 -1.44 13.64 -18.54
CA PRO A 80 -0.02 13.84 -18.88
C PRO A 80 0.80 14.56 -17.81
N GLU A 81 0.18 15.38 -16.94
CA GLU A 81 0.89 16.07 -15.84
C GLU A 81 1.47 15.08 -14.82
N ARG A 82 0.89 13.88 -14.66
CA ARG A 82 1.38 12.84 -13.74
C ARG A 82 2.85 12.49 -14.03
N ILE A 83 3.17 12.32 -15.31
CA ILE A 83 4.52 11.98 -15.79
C ILE A 83 5.52 13.09 -15.46
N LYS A 84 5.11 14.36 -15.61
CA LYS A 84 5.96 15.51 -15.29
C LYS A 84 6.26 15.57 -13.78
N VAL A 85 5.27 15.32 -12.94
CA VAL A 85 5.47 15.23 -11.48
C VAL A 85 6.41 14.08 -11.12
N MET A 86 6.24 12.91 -11.75
CA MET A 86 7.16 11.78 -11.57
C MET A 86 8.60 12.18 -11.96
N ASP A 87 8.78 12.88 -13.08
CA ASP A 87 10.09 13.31 -13.54
C ASP A 87 10.75 14.32 -12.60
N GLU A 88 9.98 15.24 -12.00
CA GLU A 88 10.46 16.21 -11.01
C GLU A 88 10.84 15.55 -9.67
N GLN A 89 10.08 14.51 -9.28
CA GLN A 89 10.33 13.75 -8.05
C GLN A 89 11.44 12.71 -8.22
N GLY A 90 11.79 12.36 -9.46
CA GLY A 90 12.74 11.31 -9.80
C GLY A 90 12.16 9.92 -9.59
N ILE A 91 10.88 9.75 -9.91
CA ILE A 91 10.16 8.48 -9.94
C ILE A 91 10.24 7.93 -11.37
N ASP A 92 10.87 6.77 -11.53
CA ASP A 92 10.94 6.09 -12.82
C ASP A 92 9.62 5.42 -13.16
N ILE A 93 9.07 4.65 -12.21
CA ILE A 93 7.88 3.83 -12.39
C ILE A 93 6.90 4.05 -11.23
N GLU A 94 5.62 4.21 -11.54
CA GLU A 94 4.54 4.11 -10.56
C GLU A 94 3.78 2.77 -10.74
N ALA A 95 3.54 2.07 -9.64
CA ALA A 95 2.65 0.91 -9.60
C ALA A 95 1.21 1.39 -9.36
N LEU A 96 0.50 1.66 -10.44
CA LEU A 96 -0.85 2.19 -10.41
C LEU A 96 -1.81 1.19 -9.78
N SER A 97 -2.58 1.68 -8.82
CA SER A 97 -3.56 0.89 -8.07
C SER A 97 -4.79 1.73 -7.77
N ILE A 98 -5.88 1.06 -7.41
CA ILE A 98 -7.12 1.71 -6.98
C ILE A 98 -7.34 1.37 -5.52
N ASN A 99 -7.69 2.38 -4.72
CA ASN A 99 -8.03 2.18 -3.32
C ASN A 99 -9.16 1.14 -3.15
N PRO A 100 -9.07 0.23 -2.17
CA PRO A 100 -10.10 -0.75 -1.89
C PRO A 100 -11.32 -0.08 -1.22
N ASN A 101 -12.47 -0.77 -1.13
CA ASN A 101 -13.69 -0.41 -0.38
C ASN A 101 -14.70 0.58 -0.93
N PHE A 102 -14.65 0.93 -2.20
CA PHE A 102 -15.74 1.75 -2.74
C PHE A 102 -17.03 0.93 -2.98
N TRP A 103 -16.93 -0.40 -2.98
CA TRP A 103 -18.01 -1.28 -3.42
C TRP A 103 -18.04 -2.65 -2.71
N ASP A 104 -17.32 -2.86 -1.62
CA ASP A 104 -17.18 -4.17 -0.96
C ASP A 104 -18.49 -4.75 -0.40
N LYS A 105 -19.52 -3.90 -0.25
CA LYS A 105 -20.90 -4.28 0.13
C LYS A 105 -21.82 -4.53 -1.07
N ALA A 106 -21.35 -4.33 -2.29
CA ALA A 106 -22.10 -4.66 -3.49
C ALA A 106 -22.17 -6.18 -3.68
N GLU A 107 -23.19 -6.63 -4.42
CA GLU A 107 -23.34 -8.04 -4.78
C GLU A 107 -22.23 -8.53 -5.72
N ARG A 108 -21.98 -9.84 -5.70
CA ARG A 108 -20.89 -10.52 -6.43
C ARG A 108 -20.77 -10.10 -7.89
N ASP A 109 -21.89 -10.06 -8.62
CA ASP A 109 -21.89 -9.75 -10.05
C ASP A 109 -21.53 -8.29 -10.33
N LEU A 110 -21.94 -7.37 -9.45
CA LEU A 110 -21.58 -5.96 -9.58
C LEU A 110 -20.09 -5.77 -9.24
N GLN A 111 -19.57 -6.43 -8.19
CA GLN A 111 -18.14 -6.40 -7.89
C GLN A 111 -17.32 -6.97 -9.05
N ALA A 112 -17.76 -8.06 -9.67
CA ALA A 112 -17.10 -8.64 -10.84
C ALA A 112 -17.01 -7.65 -12.01
N GLN A 113 -18.11 -6.94 -12.31
CA GLN A 113 -18.14 -5.94 -13.38
C GLN A 113 -17.23 -4.74 -13.07
N ILE A 114 -17.27 -4.24 -11.82
CA ILE A 114 -16.42 -3.11 -11.40
C ILE A 114 -14.95 -3.49 -11.48
N VAL A 115 -14.53 -4.62 -10.88
CA VAL A 115 -13.13 -5.05 -10.90
C VAL A 115 -12.64 -5.29 -12.33
N LYS A 116 -13.46 -5.91 -13.18
CA LYS A 116 -13.10 -6.11 -14.59
C LYS A 116 -12.82 -4.77 -15.28
N LEU A 117 -13.72 -3.80 -15.13
CA LEU A 117 -13.58 -2.48 -15.73
C LEU A 117 -12.36 -1.73 -15.17
N GLN A 118 -12.14 -1.80 -13.85
CA GLN A 118 -10.97 -1.22 -13.19
C GLN A 118 -9.67 -1.78 -13.76
N ASN A 119 -9.53 -3.11 -13.78
CA ASN A 119 -8.31 -3.78 -14.22
C ASN A 119 -8.07 -3.57 -15.72
N GLU A 120 -9.10 -3.66 -16.57
CA GLU A 120 -8.98 -3.42 -18.01
C GLU A 120 -8.54 -1.97 -18.30
N LYS A 121 -9.07 -0.98 -17.56
CA LYS A 121 -8.69 0.42 -17.74
C LYS A 121 -7.30 0.76 -17.19
N VAL A 122 -6.91 0.18 -16.05
CA VAL A 122 -5.53 0.32 -15.53
C VAL A 122 -4.53 -0.30 -16.52
N ALA A 123 -4.85 -1.47 -17.08
CA ALA A 123 -4.02 -2.11 -18.10
C ALA A 123 -3.90 -1.25 -19.37
N GLU A 124 -5.01 -0.64 -19.83
CA GLU A 124 -5.02 0.31 -20.95
C GLU A 124 -4.08 1.51 -20.68
N ILE A 125 -4.16 2.09 -19.48
CA ILE A 125 -3.29 3.21 -19.06
C ILE A 125 -1.82 2.77 -19.06
N CYS A 126 -1.51 1.63 -18.46
CA CYS A 126 -0.14 1.11 -18.42
C CYS A 126 0.39 0.82 -19.83
N GLY A 127 -0.44 0.26 -20.71
CA GLY A 127 -0.06 -0.03 -22.10
C GLY A 127 0.25 1.22 -22.94
N LYS A 128 -0.31 2.38 -22.60
CA LYS A 128 0.02 3.66 -23.26
C LYS A 128 1.38 4.22 -22.85
N THR A 129 1.90 3.84 -21.69
CA THR A 129 3.20 4.33 -21.18
C THR A 129 3.91 3.26 -20.34
N PRO A 130 4.29 2.12 -20.97
CA PRO A 130 4.72 0.92 -20.27
C PRO A 130 6.10 1.04 -19.61
N ASP A 131 6.88 2.06 -19.95
CA ASP A 131 8.15 2.40 -19.30
C ASP A 131 7.97 3.21 -18.00
N ARG A 132 6.75 3.72 -17.75
CA ARG A 132 6.43 4.60 -16.61
C ARG A 132 5.40 4.02 -15.66
N PHE A 133 4.53 3.15 -16.15
CA PHE A 133 3.44 2.60 -15.35
C PHE A 133 3.42 1.08 -15.40
N VAL A 134 3.12 0.52 -14.25
CA VAL A 134 2.76 -0.88 -14.08
C VAL A 134 1.50 -0.96 -13.24
N GLY A 135 0.64 -1.95 -13.45
CA GLY A 135 -0.62 -2.06 -12.71
C GLY A 135 -0.54 -3.07 -11.56
N LEU A 136 -1.21 -2.71 -10.46
CA LEU A 136 -1.64 -3.62 -9.41
C LEU A 136 -3.14 -3.84 -9.55
N ALA A 137 -3.55 -5.10 -9.61
CA ALA A 137 -4.93 -5.50 -9.77
C ALA A 137 -5.79 -5.08 -8.57
N SER A 138 -7.03 -4.69 -8.85
CA SER A 138 -8.14 -4.76 -7.91
C SER A 138 -8.70 -6.19 -7.91
N VAL A 139 -9.22 -6.62 -6.76
CA VAL A 139 -9.85 -7.95 -6.57
C VAL A 139 -11.02 -7.85 -5.61
N ALA A 140 -12.04 -8.70 -5.81
CA ALA A 140 -13.24 -8.77 -4.99
C ALA A 140 -13.03 -9.70 -3.78
N LEU A 141 -12.24 -9.28 -2.78
CA LEU A 141 -11.87 -10.13 -1.63
C LEU A 141 -13.06 -10.68 -0.83
N ALA A 142 -14.23 -10.03 -0.90
CA ALA A 142 -15.46 -10.53 -0.27
C ALA A 142 -15.91 -11.89 -0.85
N TYR A 143 -15.42 -12.25 -2.04
CA TYR A 143 -15.69 -13.48 -2.76
C TYR A 143 -14.34 -14.16 -3.13
N PRO A 144 -13.74 -14.95 -2.22
CA PRO A 144 -12.36 -15.41 -2.36
C PRO A 144 -12.06 -16.23 -3.63
N ASP A 145 -13.04 -17.00 -4.10
CA ASP A 145 -12.98 -17.74 -5.35
C ASP A 145 -12.88 -16.81 -6.56
N LEU A 146 -13.73 -15.78 -6.59
CA LEU A 146 -13.72 -14.75 -7.63
C LEU A 146 -12.45 -13.90 -7.56
N ALA A 147 -11.97 -13.56 -6.36
CA ALA A 147 -10.73 -12.82 -6.18
C ALA A 147 -9.52 -13.57 -6.76
N ALA A 148 -9.45 -14.89 -6.56
CA ALA A 148 -8.40 -15.73 -7.13
C ALA A 148 -8.49 -15.80 -8.67
N GLU A 149 -9.70 -15.93 -9.23
CA GLU A 149 -9.92 -15.88 -10.68
C GLU A 149 -9.49 -14.54 -11.29
N GLN A 150 -9.90 -13.43 -10.66
CA GLN A 150 -9.56 -12.08 -11.09
C GLN A 150 -8.05 -11.82 -11.02
N LEU A 151 -7.37 -12.37 -10.01
CA LEU A 151 -5.92 -12.25 -9.87
C LEU A 151 -5.19 -12.98 -11.00
N GLN A 152 -5.63 -14.21 -11.33
CA GLN A 152 -5.10 -14.98 -12.46
C GLN A 152 -5.27 -14.22 -13.78
N ASP A 153 -6.47 -13.73 -14.05
CA ASP A 153 -6.78 -13.00 -15.28
C ASP A 153 -5.95 -11.71 -15.38
N ALA A 154 -5.90 -10.93 -14.29
CA ALA A 154 -5.16 -9.68 -14.24
C ALA A 154 -3.66 -9.88 -14.50
N VAL A 155 -3.05 -10.93 -13.94
CA VAL A 155 -1.62 -11.20 -14.16
C VAL A 155 -1.36 -11.80 -15.54
N LYS A 156 -2.11 -12.85 -15.93
CA LYS A 156 -1.83 -13.62 -17.15
C LYS A 156 -2.28 -12.92 -18.43
N ARG A 157 -3.45 -12.27 -18.41
CA ARG A 157 -4.02 -11.60 -19.59
C ARG A 157 -3.68 -10.11 -19.62
N LEU A 158 -3.79 -9.42 -18.48
CA LEU A 158 -3.65 -7.96 -18.43
C LEU A 158 -2.22 -7.50 -18.08
N GLY A 159 -1.33 -8.40 -17.68
CA GLY A 159 0.07 -8.10 -17.39
C GLY A 159 0.29 -7.35 -16.07
N MET A 160 -0.68 -7.37 -15.15
CA MET A 160 -0.50 -6.81 -13.81
C MET A 160 0.64 -7.49 -13.06
N ARG A 161 1.34 -6.77 -12.19
CA ARG A 161 2.52 -7.29 -11.44
C ARG A 161 2.26 -7.54 -9.96
N GLY A 162 1.02 -7.34 -9.53
CA GLY A 162 0.60 -7.46 -8.15
C GLY A 162 -0.88 -7.16 -7.99
N ALA A 163 -1.32 -7.06 -6.75
CA ALA A 163 -2.63 -6.57 -6.38
C ALA A 163 -2.52 -5.61 -5.19
N LEU A 164 -3.44 -4.65 -5.12
CA LEU A 164 -3.64 -3.84 -3.93
C LEU A 164 -4.91 -4.35 -3.24
N ILE A 165 -4.80 -4.67 -1.96
CA ILE A 165 -5.92 -5.10 -1.13
C ILE A 165 -6.04 -4.29 0.16
N GLY A 166 -7.20 -4.39 0.80
CA GLY A 166 -7.44 -3.92 2.15
C GLY A 166 -6.70 -4.67 3.24
N GLY A 167 -6.60 -4.08 4.43
CA GLY A 167 -6.18 -4.80 5.64
C GLY A 167 -7.23 -5.75 6.21
N SER A 168 -8.48 -5.69 5.75
CA SER A 168 -9.57 -6.62 6.07
C SER A 168 -10.64 -6.58 4.97
N VAL A 169 -11.70 -7.39 5.05
CA VAL A 169 -12.84 -7.27 4.12
C VAL A 169 -14.15 -7.59 4.83
N ASN A 170 -15.10 -6.65 4.86
CA ASN A 170 -16.40 -6.81 5.50
C ASN A 170 -16.33 -7.39 6.94
N GLY A 171 -15.35 -6.94 7.73
CA GLY A 171 -15.11 -7.41 9.11
C GLY A 171 -14.41 -8.78 9.21
N THR A 172 -13.98 -9.36 8.08
CA THR A 172 -13.18 -10.58 8.03
C THR A 172 -11.71 -10.21 7.91
N GLU A 173 -10.88 -10.77 8.80
CA GLU A 173 -9.43 -10.58 8.77
C GLU A 173 -8.78 -11.34 7.61
N LEU A 174 -7.66 -10.84 7.13
CA LEU A 174 -6.92 -11.43 6.00
C LEU A 174 -6.41 -12.86 6.26
N SER A 175 -6.32 -13.26 7.53
CA SER A 175 -5.91 -14.60 7.94
C SER A 175 -7.04 -15.65 7.90
N ASP A 176 -8.29 -15.24 7.67
CA ASP A 176 -9.42 -16.18 7.64
C ASP A 176 -9.17 -17.29 6.59
N PRO A 177 -9.34 -18.58 6.95
CA PRO A 177 -9.11 -19.69 6.02
C PRO A 177 -9.90 -19.62 4.71
N LYS A 178 -11.02 -18.89 4.66
CA LYS A 178 -11.77 -18.64 3.42
C LYS A 178 -10.94 -17.91 2.37
N LEU A 179 -9.94 -17.13 2.77
CA LEU A 179 -9.02 -16.43 1.87
C LEU A 179 -7.82 -17.28 1.43
N ASN A 180 -7.68 -18.52 1.92
CA ASN A 180 -6.61 -19.42 1.50
C ASN A 180 -6.52 -19.64 -0.02
N PRO A 181 -7.63 -19.79 -0.78
CA PRO A 181 -7.57 -19.89 -2.24
C PRO A 181 -6.93 -18.66 -2.90
N PHE A 182 -7.22 -17.45 -2.39
CA PHE A 182 -6.61 -16.22 -2.87
C PHE A 182 -5.10 -16.19 -2.56
N TRP A 183 -4.71 -16.56 -1.34
CA TRP A 183 -3.29 -16.60 -0.94
C TRP A 183 -2.48 -17.65 -1.72
N ALA A 184 -3.01 -18.86 -1.89
CA ALA A 184 -2.39 -19.89 -2.71
C ALA A 184 -2.15 -19.41 -4.15
N ASN A 185 -3.13 -18.69 -4.70
CA ASN A 185 -3.06 -18.15 -6.04
C ASN A 185 -2.00 -17.04 -6.18
N ALA A 186 -1.95 -16.12 -5.21
CA ALA A 186 -0.95 -15.06 -5.16
C ALA A 186 0.47 -15.61 -5.05
N GLU A 187 0.66 -16.66 -4.25
CA GLU A 187 1.93 -17.39 -4.12
C GLU A 187 2.33 -18.07 -5.43
N GLU A 188 1.42 -18.81 -6.07
CA GLU A 188 1.66 -19.50 -7.34
C GLU A 188 2.07 -18.51 -8.45
N LEU A 189 1.41 -17.35 -8.51
CA LEU A 189 1.73 -16.29 -9.48
C LEU A 189 3.03 -15.55 -9.14
N GLY A 190 3.54 -15.67 -7.91
CA GLY A 190 4.78 -15.04 -7.46
C GLY A 190 4.75 -13.52 -7.49
N ILE A 191 3.57 -12.92 -7.35
CA ILE A 191 3.34 -11.47 -7.43
C ILE A 191 3.39 -10.79 -6.06
N VAL A 192 3.46 -9.46 -6.05
CA VAL A 192 3.39 -8.65 -4.82
C VAL A 192 1.94 -8.36 -4.46
N ILE A 193 1.59 -8.55 -3.18
CA ILE A 193 0.33 -8.07 -2.60
C ILE A 193 0.64 -6.85 -1.74
N PHE A 194 0.15 -5.69 -2.16
CA PHE A 194 0.26 -4.44 -1.41
C PHE A 194 -0.96 -4.26 -0.51
N ILE A 195 -0.76 -4.25 0.80
CA ILE A 195 -1.81 -4.08 1.80
C ILE A 195 -1.92 -2.58 2.13
N HIS A 196 -3.04 -2.00 1.73
CA HIS A 196 -3.39 -0.61 1.98
C HIS A 196 -4.48 -0.53 3.05
N PRO A 197 -4.39 0.41 4.00
CA PRO A 197 -5.38 0.50 5.05
C PRO A 197 -6.70 1.08 4.58
N GLN A 198 -7.75 0.71 5.31
CA GLN A 198 -9.13 1.07 5.00
C GLN A 198 -9.76 1.94 6.10
N GLY A 199 -8.95 2.35 7.07
CA GLY A 199 -9.38 2.99 8.31
C GLY A 199 -9.57 1.99 9.45
N THR A 200 -9.96 2.50 10.61
CA THR A 200 -10.27 1.70 11.80
C THR A 200 -11.68 2.06 12.28
N PRO A 201 -12.74 1.53 11.64
CA PRO A 201 -14.11 2.02 11.84
C PRO A 201 -14.57 2.00 13.29
N GLU A 202 -14.15 1.00 14.07
CA GLU A 202 -14.51 0.85 15.48
C GLU A 202 -13.90 1.99 16.33
N LEU A 203 -12.63 2.34 16.06
CA LEU A 203 -11.95 3.43 16.75
C LEU A 203 -12.45 4.81 16.29
N GLU A 204 -12.75 4.95 15.01
CA GLU A 204 -13.34 6.17 14.44
C GLU A 204 -14.71 6.46 15.06
N ALA A 205 -15.58 5.44 15.13
CA ALA A 205 -16.90 5.54 15.74
C ALA A 205 -16.83 5.93 17.23
N SER A 206 -15.82 5.44 17.95
CA SER A 206 -15.60 5.79 19.36
C SER A 206 -15.18 7.26 19.58
N GLY A 207 -14.77 7.96 18.52
CA GLY A 207 -14.29 9.34 18.58
C GLY A 207 -12.85 9.50 19.08
N ARG A 208 -12.14 8.40 19.38
CA ARG A 208 -10.75 8.43 19.88
C ARG A 208 -9.74 9.02 18.89
N LEU A 209 -10.06 9.01 17.60
CA LEU A 209 -9.24 9.57 16.53
C LEU A 209 -9.70 10.97 16.08
N LYS A 210 -10.68 11.57 16.75
CA LYS A 210 -11.13 12.94 16.47
C LYS A 210 -10.16 13.96 17.06
N GLY A 211 -10.13 15.15 16.47
CA GLY A 211 -9.34 16.29 16.93
C GLY A 211 -8.37 16.80 15.89
N GLY A 212 -7.45 17.66 16.33
CA GLY A 212 -6.40 18.20 15.46
C GLY A 212 -5.41 17.12 15.02
N GLY A 213 -4.77 17.33 13.87
CA GLY A 213 -3.69 16.48 13.38
C GLY A 213 -4.11 15.29 12.51
N GLY A 214 -5.41 15.09 12.24
CA GLY A 214 -5.88 14.04 11.32
C GLY A 214 -5.51 12.64 11.79
N LEU A 215 -5.81 12.31 13.06
CA LEU A 215 -5.34 11.08 13.71
C LEU A 215 -5.89 9.79 13.07
N GLU A 216 -6.99 9.87 12.33
CA GLU A 216 -7.45 8.77 11.46
C GLU A 216 -6.37 8.35 10.46
N ASN A 217 -5.69 9.32 9.85
CA ASN A 217 -4.61 9.07 8.91
C ASN A 217 -3.27 8.82 9.62
N VAL A 218 -2.92 9.64 10.62
CA VAL A 218 -1.62 9.57 11.29
C VAL A 218 -1.49 8.34 12.19
N ILE A 219 -2.58 7.90 12.83
CA ILE A 219 -2.59 6.77 13.76
C ILE A 219 -3.42 5.60 13.22
N GLY A 220 -4.66 5.86 12.79
CA GLY A 220 -5.61 4.82 12.40
C GLY A 220 -5.11 3.97 11.23
N ASN A 221 -4.71 4.60 10.13
CA ASN A 221 -4.22 3.90 8.94
C ASN A 221 -3.01 2.99 9.21
N PRO A 222 -1.89 3.47 9.82
CA PRO A 222 -0.79 2.59 10.23
C PRO A 222 -1.20 1.50 11.23
N LEU A 223 -2.15 1.78 12.13
CA LEU A 223 -2.64 0.80 13.09
C LEU A 223 -3.37 -0.35 12.39
N GLU A 224 -4.27 -0.06 11.45
CA GLU A 224 -4.96 -1.10 10.69
C GLU A 224 -3.98 -1.99 9.92
N THR A 225 -2.98 -1.39 9.25
CA THR A 225 -1.95 -2.17 8.54
C THR A 225 -1.17 -3.07 9.51
N THR A 226 -0.91 -2.59 10.73
CA THR A 226 -0.25 -3.38 11.78
C THR A 226 -1.10 -4.58 12.19
N ILE A 227 -2.42 -4.38 12.35
CA ILE A 227 -3.36 -5.44 12.71
C ILE A 227 -3.41 -6.50 11.61
N ALA A 228 -3.59 -6.09 10.35
CA ALA A 228 -3.65 -6.97 9.20
C ALA A 228 -2.39 -7.87 9.07
N LEU A 229 -1.21 -7.26 9.15
CA LEU A 229 0.07 -8.00 9.10
C LEU A 229 0.25 -8.92 10.31
N SER A 230 -0.16 -8.48 11.50
CA SER A 230 -0.10 -9.31 12.72
C SER A 230 -0.98 -10.54 12.59
N HIS A 231 -2.20 -10.41 12.05
CA HIS A 231 -3.07 -11.56 11.77
C HIS A 231 -2.41 -12.55 10.79
N LEU A 232 -1.82 -12.08 9.70
CA LEU A 232 -1.13 -12.95 8.75
C LEU A 232 0.03 -13.74 9.38
N ILE A 233 0.74 -13.13 10.33
CA ILE A 233 1.85 -13.75 11.08
C ILE A 233 1.31 -14.72 12.12
N PHE A 234 0.52 -14.26 13.08
CA PHE A 234 0.12 -15.02 14.26
C PHE A 234 -0.87 -16.14 13.95
N GLU A 235 -1.67 -16.02 12.88
CA GLU A 235 -2.53 -17.11 12.41
C GLU A 235 -1.81 -18.09 11.47
N GLY A 236 -0.51 -17.90 11.23
CA GLY A 236 0.31 -18.80 10.42
C GLY A 236 0.01 -18.77 8.92
N THR A 237 -0.61 -17.71 8.39
CA THR A 237 -0.84 -17.58 6.93
C THR A 237 0.47 -17.54 6.17
N LEU A 238 1.47 -16.80 6.68
CA LEU A 238 2.80 -16.75 6.07
C LEU A 238 3.59 -18.08 6.20
N ASP A 239 3.24 -18.93 7.16
CA ASP A 239 3.81 -20.28 7.28
C ASP A 239 3.12 -21.31 6.36
N ARG A 240 1.83 -21.10 6.06
CA ARG A 240 1.07 -21.87 5.08
C ARG A 240 1.49 -21.54 3.65
N PHE A 241 1.75 -20.27 3.36
CA PHE A 241 2.14 -19.75 2.05
C PHE A 241 3.48 -18.98 2.13
N PRO A 242 4.61 -19.69 2.34
CA PRO A 242 5.91 -19.08 2.60
C PRO A 242 6.54 -18.34 1.41
N GLY A 243 6.00 -18.49 0.21
CA GLY A 243 6.41 -17.80 -1.01
C GLY A 243 5.69 -16.48 -1.27
N LEU A 244 4.71 -16.09 -0.42
CA LEU A 244 4.02 -14.81 -0.55
C LEU A 244 4.97 -13.62 -0.46
N LYS A 245 4.72 -12.61 -1.30
CA LYS A 245 5.43 -11.33 -1.28
C LYS A 245 4.47 -10.23 -0.83
N ILE A 246 4.55 -9.86 0.44
CA ILE A 246 3.67 -8.85 1.04
C ILE A 246 4.42 -7.51 1.16
N CYS A 247 3.74 -6.42 0.80
CA CYS A 247 4.19 -5.06 1.08
C CYS A 247 3.10 -4.35 1.91
N GLY A 248 3.42 -3.95 3.13
CA GLY A 248 2.51 -3.15 3.96
C GLY A 248 2.74 -1.65 3.75
N ALA A 249 1.66 -0.89 3.56
CA ALA A 249 1.74 0.56 3.47
C ALA A 249 2.34 1.19 4.74
N HIS A 250 2.82 2.44 4.62
CA HIS A 250 3.29 3.25 5.76
C HIS A 250 4.38 2.56 6.60
N ALA A 251 5.37 1.97 5.93
CA ALA A 251 6.45 1.19 6.54
C ALA A 251 5.98 -0.05 7.31
N GLY A 252 4.87 -0.69 6.89
CA GLY A 252 4.30 -1.84 7.60
C GLY A 252 3.59 -1.44 8.89
N GLY A 253 3.13 -0.19 8.98
CA GLY A 253 2.53 0.37 10.18
C GLY A 253 3.55 0.49 11.32
N TYR A 254 3.19 0.00 12.50
CA TYR A 254 4.05 -0.01 13.68
C TYR A 254 4.86 -1.29 13.83
N LEU A 255 4.62 -2.29 12.98
CA LEU A 255 5.21 -3.63 13.11
C LEU A 255 6.74 -3.61 13.22
N PRO A 256 7.51 -2.86 12.39
CA PRO A 256 8.97 -2.87 12.48
C PRO A 256 9.55 -2.31 13.78
N SER A 257 8.74 -1.58 14.57
CA SER A 257 9.17 -1.04 15.86
C SER A 257 8.89 -1.97 17.05
N TYR A 258 8.23 -3.12 16.82
CA TYR A 258 7.78 -4.05 17.86
C TYR A 258 8.23 -5.53 17.74
N PRO A 259 9.30 -5.92 17.00
CA PRO A 259 9.61 -7.33 16.76
C PRO A 259 9.85 -8.12 18.07
N ASP A 260 10.65 -7.59 18.99
CA ASP A 260 10.96 -8.27 20.26
C ASP A 260 9.73 -8.46 21.14
N ARG A 261 8.75 -7.54 21.07
CA ARG A 261 7.49 -7.66 21.83
C ARG A 261 6.62 -8.76 21.26
N MET A 262 6.61 -8.93 19.94
CA MET A 262 5.86 -10.00 19.27
C MET A 262 6.41 -11.37 19.66
N ASP A 263 7.73 -11.52 19.61
CA ASP A 263 8.44 -12.74 20.06
C ASP A 263 8.19 -13.05 21.53
N ALA A 264 8.25 -12.03 22.40
CA ALA A 264 8.04 -12.18 23.83
C ALA A 264 6.63 -12.68 24.17
N MET A 265 5.62 -12.41 23.33
CA MET A 265 4.24 -12.82 23.61
C MET A 265 4.13 -14.35 23.64
N CYS A 266 4.57 -15.05 22.59
CA CYS A 266 4.46 -16.51 22.56
C CYS A 266 5.41 -17.22 23.53
N ALA A 267 6.53 -16.59 23.87
CA ALA A 267 7.45 -17.11 24.89
C ALA A 267 6.86 -17.02 26.31
N ASN A 268 6.21 -15.90 26.66
CA ASN A 268 5.71 -15.66 28.02
C ASN A 268 4.27 -16.11 28.23
N ARG A 269 3.48 -16.19 27.16
CA ARG A 269 2.04 -16.53 27.15
C ARG A 269 1.73 -17.56 26.06
N PRO A 270 2.34 -18.76 26.11
CA PRO A 270 2.15 -19.77 25.08
C PRO A 270 0.69 -20.22 24.94
N ASP A 271 -0.12 -20.08 25.99
CA ASP A 271 -1.57 -20.34 26.00
C ASP A 271 -2.36 -19.42 25.07
N GLN A 272 -1.82 -18.24 24.73
CA GLN A 272 -2.45 -17.26 23.84
C GLN A 272 -1.92 -17.31 22.41
N CYS A 273 -0.85 -18.07 22.15
CA CYS A 273 -0.38 -18.36 20.79
C CYS A 273 -0.90 -19.73 20.36
N THR A 274 -2.16 -19.76 19.95
CA THR A 274 -2.92 -20.97 19.62
C THR A 274 -2.45 -21.66 18.33
N VAL A 275 -1.71 -20.94 17.48
CA VAL A 275 -1.11 -21.48 16.26
C VAL A 275 0.38 -21.72 16.48
N ALA A 276 0.83 -22.94 16.15
CA ALA A 276 2.25 -23.28 16.16
C ALA A 276 2.95 -22.69 14.94
N LEU A 277 3.65 -21.58 15.13
CA LEU A 277 4.43 -20.92 14.07
C LEU A 277 5.73 -21.68 13.78
N LYS A 278 6.11 -21.77 12.49
CA LYS A 278 7.36 -22.39 12.03
C LYS A 278 8.57 -21.48 12.26
N LYS A 279 8.33 -20.17 12.34
CA LYS A 279 9.32 -19.14 12.64
C LYS A 279 8.86 -18.27 13.79
N LYS A 280 9.79 -17.53 14.36
CA LYS A 280 9.48 -16.42 15.27
C LYS A 280 8.58 -15.40 14.54
N PRO A 281 7.68 -14.71 15.25
CA PRO A 281 6.89 -13.63 14.66
C PRO A 281 7.73 -12.54 13.98
N SER A 282 8.93 -12.26 14.48
CA SER A 282 9.88 -11.29 13.93
C SER A 282 10.53 -11.71 12.61
#